data_AF-A0AA39VRN9-F1
#
_entry.id   AF-A0AA39VRN9-F1
#
_cell.length_a   1.000
_cell.length_b   1.000
_cell.length_c   1.000
_cell.angle_alpha   90.00
_cell.angle_beta   90.00
_cell.angle_gamma   90.00
#
_symmetry.space_group_name_H-M   'P 1'
#
loop_
_entity.id
_entity.type
_entity.pdbx_description
1 polymer ?
#
loop_
_entity_poly.entity_id
_entity_poly.type
_entity_poly.pdbx_seq_one_letter_code
_entity_poly.pdbx_strand_id
1 'polypeptide(L)'
;MHNVADQLNGTTLASSGNKCQLLNEALSKALVPFYLVAGRLGYDENGRLEIQCNAEGVLFVEAETESAVDDFNGFTPCLEFRQLVPEIDYSSNISSYPLLVLQVQY
;
A
#
# COMPACT_ATOMS: atom_id res chain seq x y z
N MET A 1 6.62 -14.30 24.63
CA MET A 1 6.50 -14.08 23.18
C MET A 1 7.04 -12.70 22.90
N HIS A 2 8.15 -12.63 22.18
CA HIS A 2 8.94 -11.41 22.02
C HIS A 2 8.30 -10.56 20.92
N ASN A 3 7.83 -9.37 21.28
CA ASN A 3 7.22 -8.40 20.37
C ASN A 3 8.37 -7.61 19.73
N VAL A 4 8.52 -7.69 18.41
CA VAL A 4 9.58 -7.00 17.65
C VAL A 4 9.12 -5.58 17.26
N ALA A 5 8.39 -4.91 18.15
CA ALA A 5 7.85 -3.56 17.92
C ALA A 5 8.47 -2.49 18.85
N ASP A 6 9.46 -2.85 19.67
CA ASP A 6 9.95 -2.00 20.78
C ASP A 6 11.43 -1.53 20.69
N GLN A 7 12.03 -1.51 19.50
CA GLN A 7 13.28 -0.77 19.26
C GLN A 7 13.08 -0.04 17.93
N LEU A 8 12.83 1.27 17.90
CA LEU A 8 13.80 2.34 18.15
C LEU A 8 13.13 3.58 18.78
N ASN A 9 13.55 3.94 19.99
CA ASN A 9 13.21 5.22 20.61
C ASN A 9 14.19 6.32 20.19
N GLY A 10 13.66 7.43 19.67
CA GLY A 10 14.18 8.76 19.95
C GLY A 10 14.75 9.53 18.77
N THR A 11 13.91 10.27 18.05
CA THR A 11 13.96 11.75 18.02
C THR A 11 12.62 12.27 17.47
N THR A 12 11.92 13.11 18.24
CA THR A 12 10.81 13.91 17.69
C THR A 12 11.40 14.90 16.69
N LEU A 13 11.30 14.60 15.39
CA LEU A 13 11.48 15.56 14.31
C LEU A 13 10.12 15.80 13.65
N ALA A 14 9.42 16.82 14.12
CA ALA A 14 8.27 17.35 13.43
C ALA A 14 8.72 17.96 12.09
N SER A 15 8.40 17.30 10.95
CA SER A 15 7.92 17.94 9.71
C SER A 15 7.75 17.01 8.47
N SER A 16 7.46 15.71 8.63
CA SER A 16 7.11 14.81 7.49
C SER A 16 5.59 14.66 7.25
N GLY A 17 4.77 14.77 8.31
CA GLY A 17 3.36 14.35 8.27
C GLY A 17 2.41 15.10 7.32
N ASN A 18 2.81 16.16 6.62
CA ASN A 18 1.90 16.92 5.76
C ASN A 18 1.79 16.33 4.33
N LYS A 19 2.88 15.81 3.75
CA LYS A 19 2.88 15.35 2.34
C LYS A 19 2.19 14.00 2.16
N CYS A 20 2.48 13.03 3.03
CA CYS A 20 1.82 11.72 2.98
C CYS A 20 0.32 11.84 3.32
N GLN A 21 -0.05 12.74 4.25
CA GLN A 21 -1.44 13.10 4.48
C GLN A 21 -2.09 13.72 3.23
N LEU A 22 -1.42 14.67 2.57
CA LEU A 22 -1.93 15.25 1.33
C LEU A 22 -2.11 14.21 0.22
N LEU A 23 -1.19 13.26 0.08
CA LEU A 23 -1.32 12.15 -0.88
C LEU A 23 -2.49 11.24 -0.52
N ASN A 24 -2.68 10.92 0.77
CA ASN A 24 -3.81 10.11 1.23
C ASN A 24 -5.16 10.82 0.98
N GLU A 25 -5.25 12.13 1.24
CA GLU A 25 -6.44 12.93 0.94
C GLU A 25 -6.72 13.00 -0.57
N ALA A 26 -5.69 13.20 -1.38
CA ALA A 26 -5.81 13.23 -2.84
C ALA A 26 -6.25 11.86 -3.39
N LEU A 27 -5.68 10.78 -2.86
CA LEU A 27 -6.07 9.41 -3.17
C LEU A 27 -7.54 9.18 -2.81
N SER A 28 -7.96 9.56 -1.60
CA SER A 28 -9.35 9.45 -1.15
C SER A 28 -10.32 10.18 -2.10
N LYS A 29 -9.94 11.35 -2.61
CA LYS A 29 -10.74 12.09 -3.61
C LYS A 29 -10.74 11.39 -4.98
N ALA A 30 -9.61 10.82 -5.39
CA ALA A 30 -9.49 10.09 -6.65
C ALA A 30 -10.30 8.77 -6.62
N LEU A 31 -10.43 8.13 -5.46
CA LEU A 31 -11.24 6.92 -5.33
C LEU A 31 -12.74 7.16 -5.53
N VAL A 32 -13.23 8.40 -5.50
CA VAL A 32 -14.64 8.70 -5.80
C VAL A 32 -14.98 8.36 -7.26
N PRO A 33 -14.32 8.92 -8.29
CA PRO A 33 -14.56 8.51 -9.67
C PRO A 33 -14.00 7.12 -9.99
N PHE A 34 -12.99 6.63 -9.26
CA PHE A 34 -12.37 5.32 -9.47
C PHE A 34 -12.80 4.26 -8.42
N TYR A 35 -14.04 4.32 -7.95
CA TYR A 35 -14.53 3.53 -6.81
C TYR A 35 -14.33 2.01 -6.95
N LEU A 36 -14.24 1.48 -8.18
CA LEU A 36 -13.98 0.07 -8.44
C LEU A 36 -12.71 -0.43 -7.75
N VAL A 37 -11.64 0.38 -7.73
CA VAL A 37 -10.35 -0.03 -7.14
C VAL A 37 -10.37 -0.05 -5.62
N ALA A 38 -11.37 0.59 -4.99
CA ALA A 38 -11.62 0.53 -3.55
C ALA A 38 -12.46 -0.70 -3.14
N GLY A 39 -12.76 -1.59 -4.08
CA GLY A 39 -13.50 -2.82 -3.83
C GLY A 39 -12.62 -4.03 -3.51
N ARG A 40 -13.20 -5.21 -3.65
CA ARG A 40 -12.54 -6.52 -3.50
C ARG A 40 -12.91 -7.45 -4.65
N LEU A 41 -12.10 -8.49 -4.89
CA LEU A 41 -12.51 -9.54 -5.81
C LEU A 41 -13.54 -10.45 -5.14
N GLY A 42 -14.49 -10.93 -5.92
CA GLY A 42 -15.46 -11.92 -5.49
C GLY A 42 -15.87 -12.82 -6.65
N TYR A 43 -16.84 -13.69 -6.38
CA TYR A 43 -17.49 -14.49 -7.40
C TYR A 43 -18.99 -14.27 -7.33
N ASP A 44 -19.63 -14.15 -8.49
CA ASP A 44 -21.09 -14.13 -8.59
C ASP A 44 -21.70 -15.53 -8.32
N GLU A 45 -23.02 -15.62 -8.33
CA GLU A 45 -23.75 -16.89 -8.15
C GLU A 45 -23.43 -17.98 -9.20
N ASN A 46 -22.85 -17.59 -10.34
CA ASN A 46 -22.44 -18.47 -11.42
C ASN A 46 -20.94 -18.80 -11.37
N GLY A 47 -20.22 -18.36 -10.34
CA GLY A 47 -18.78 -18.56 -10.19
C GLY A 47 -17.92 -17.67 -11.11
N ARG A 48 -18.47 -16.59 -11.67
CA ARG A 48 -17.72 -15.63 -12.49
C ARG A 48 -17.05 -14.60 -11.58
N LEU A 49 -15.80 -14.26 -11.90
CA LEU A 49 -15.05 -13.24 -11.18
C LEU A 49 -15.74 -11.87 -11.32
N GLU A 50 -15.93 -11.20 -10.20
CA GLU A 50 -16.52 -9.86 -10.12
C GLU A 50 -15.71 -8.94 -9.21
N ILE A 51 -15.96 -7.64 -9.32
CA ILE A 51 -15.49 -6.63 -8.38
C ILE A 51 -16.65 -6.27 -7.46
N GLN A 52 -16.50 -6.62 -6.18
CA GLN A 52 -17.40 -6.20 -5.12
C GLN A 52 -17.06 -4.76 -4.76
N CYS A 53 -17.91 -3.84 -5.22
CA CYS A 53 -17.75 -2.40 -5.01
C CYS A 53 -18.19 -1.98 -3.59
N ASN A 54 -17.50 -2.48 -2.57
CA ASN A 54 -17.89 -2.39 -1.16
C ASN A 54 -17.20 -1.25 -0.38
N ALA A 55 -16.40 -0.42 -1.06
CA ALA A 55 -15.67 0.71 -0.48
C ALA A 55 -14.76 0.35 0.70
N GLU A 56 -14.24 -0.88 0.76
CA GLU A 56 -13.22 -1.25 1.75
C GLU A 56 -11.88 -0.51 1.58
N GLY A 57 -11.73 0.22 0.48
CA GLY A 57 -10.58 1.09 0.24
C GLY A 57 -9.38 0.35 -0.34
N VAL A 58 -8.24 1.04 -0.28
CA VAL A 58 -6.96 0.60 -0.85
C VAL A 58 -5.90 0.59 0.24
N LEU A 59 -4.82 -0.16 0.04
CA LEU A 59 -3.68 -0.11 0.95
C LEU A 59 -2.75 1.03 0.53
N PHE A 60 -2.49 1.96 1.45
CA PHE A 60 -1.50 3.02 1.29
C PHE A 60 -0.48 2.90 2.43
N VAL A 61 0.78 2.68 2.07
CA VAL A 61 1.89 2.52 3.02
C VAL A 61 2.85 3.69 2.89
N GLU A 62 3.12 4.34 4.00
CA GLU A 62 4.25 5.26 4.16
C GLU A 62 5.41 4.48 4.78
N ALA A 63 6.58 4.52 4.13
CA ALA A 63 7.77 3.86 4.60
C ALA A 63 8.96 4.83 4.58
N GLU A 64 9.91 4.62 5.47
CA GLU A 64 11.15 5.39 5.56
C GLU A 64 12.32 4.48 5.19
N THR A 65 13.30 5.00 4.46
CA THR A 65 14.51 4.27 4.10
C THR A 65 15.75 5.15 4.18
N GLU A 66 16.85 4.57 4.66
CA GLU A 66 18.15 5.24 4.64
C GLU A 66 18.82 5.18 3.26
N SER A 67 18.23 4.44 2.30
CA SER A 67 18.77 4.28 0.95
C SER A 67 18.44 5.48 0.06
N ALA A 68 19.41 5.94 -0.71
CA ALA A 68 19.18 6.92 -1.77
C ALA A 68 18.64 6.24 -3.03
N VAL A 69 17.93 7.01 -3.87
CA VAL A 69 17.50 6.54 -5.20
C VAL A 69 18.71 6.14 -6.06
N ASP A 70 19.86 6.80 -5.86
CA ASP A 70 21.11 6.51 -6.57
C ASP A 70 21.78 5.20 -6.11
N ASP A 71 21.35 4.61 -4.98
CA ASP A 71 21.84 3.30 -4.53
C ASP A 71 21.26 2.15 -5.37
N PHE A 72 20.19 2.42 -6.14
CA PHE A 72 19.65 1.48 -7.12
C PHE A 72 20.47 1.54 -8.42
N ASN A 73 20.72 0.39 -9.03
CA ASN A 73 21.48 0.29 -10.29
C ASN A 73 20.64 0.72 -11.50
N GLY A 74 20.16 1.97 -11.48
CA GLY A 74 19.20 2.54 -12.42
C GLY A 74 17.76 2.09 -12.18
N PHE A 75 16.88 2.39 -13.13
CA PHE A 75 15.45 2.06 -13.08
C PHE A 75 15.10 0.77 -13.84
N THR A 76 16.08 -0.12 -14.02
CA THR A 76 15.83 -1.43 -14.62
C THR A 76 15.11 -2.30 -13.60
N PRO A 77 13.96 -2.91 -13.92
CA PRO A 77 13.26 -3.78 -12.97
C PRO A 77 14.19 -4.86 -12.40
N CYS A 78 14.34 -4.86 -11.08
CA CYS A 78 15.23 -5.77 -10.35
C CYS A 78 14.56 -6.28 -9.07
N LEU A 79 15.17 -7.28 -8.41
CA LEU A 79 14.55 -7.91 -7.24
C LEU A 79 14.51 -6.97 -6.03
N GLU A 80 15.49 -6.06 -5.94
CA GLU A 80 15.60 -5.03 -4.92
C GLU A 80 14.37 -4.10 -4.92
N PHE A 81 13.73 -3.87 -6.07
CA PHE A 81 12.49 -3.08 -6.15
C PHE A 81 11.29 -3.74 -5.47
N ARG A 82 11.36 -5.02 -5.09
CA ARG A 82 10.27 -5.63 -4.30
C ARG A 82 10.07 -4.93 -2.95
N GLN A 83 11.12 -4.37 -2.36
CA GLN A 83 10.98 -3.59 -1.12
C GLN A 83 10.21 -2.29 -1.33
N LEU A 84 10.03 -1.87 -2.58
CA LEU A 84 9.31 -0.65 -2.94
C LEU A 84 7.79 -0.86 -3.10
N VAL A 85 7.30 -2.08 -2.93
CA VAL A 85 5.89 -2.45 -3.06
C VAL A 85 5.46 -3.22 -1.80
N PRO A 86 4.26 -2.98 -1.25
CA PRO A 86 3.79 -3.74 -0.09
C PRO A 86 3.69 -5.23 -0.42
N GLU A 87 4.16 -6.07 0.50
CA GLU A 87 3.92 -7.51 0.41
C GLU A 87 2.45 -7.80 0.76
N ILE A 88 1.80 -8.63 -0.05
CA ILE A 88 0.42 -9.06 0.15
C ILE A 88 0.40 -10.57 0.28
N ASP A 89 -0.16 -11.05 1.40
CA ASP A 89 -0.40 -12.46 1.61
C ASP A 89 -1.63 -12.91 0.83
N TYR A 90 -1.43 -13.58 -0.30
CA TYR A 90 -2.50 -14.12 -1.15
C TYR A 90 -2.97 -15.54 -0.75
N SER A 91 -2.75 -15.97 0.49
CA SER A 91 -3.17 -17.30 0.97
C SER A 91 -4.64 -17.38 1.43
N SER A 92 -5.22 -16.25 1.81
CA SER A 92 -6.61 -16.12 2.30
C SER A 92 -7.69 -16.17 1.17
N ASN A 93 -8.89 -15.64 1.40
CA ASN A 93 -9.90 -15.50 0.35
C ASN A 93 -9.55 -14.32 -0.57
N ILE A 94 -9.86 -14.40 -1.87
CA ILE A 94 -9.66 -13.30 -2.83
C ILE A 94 -10.37 -11.99 -2.43
N SER A 95 -11.43 -12.10 -1.62
CA SER A 95 -12.13 -10.94 -1.07
C SER A 95 -11.38 -10.21 0.03
N SER A 96 -10.28 -10.77 0.54
CA SER A 96 -9.50 -10.17 1.63
C SER A 96 -8.39 -9.23 1.17
N TYR A 97 -7.99 -9.28 -0.10
CA TYR A 97 -6.89 -8.46 -0.61
C TYR A 97 -7.40 -7.19 -1.29
N PRO A 98 -6.76 -6.03 -1.04
CA PRO A 98 -7.07 -4.82 -1.78
C PRO A 98 -6.72 -4.96 -3.26
N LEU A 99 -7.53 -4.37 -4.13
CA LEU A 99 -7.28 -4.35 -5.59
C LEU A 99 -6.12 -3.42 -5.97
N LEU A 100 -5.84 -2.42 -5.12
CA LEU A 100 -4.76 -1.47 -5.30
C LEU A 100 -3.94 -1.35 -4.01
N VAL A 101 -2.62 -1.43 -4.17
CA VAL A 101 -1.64 -1.21 -3.12
C VAL A 101 -0.66 -0.14 -3.59
N LEU A 102 -0.34 0.79 -2.70
CA LEU A 102 0.55 1.91 -2.97
C LEU A 102 1.52 2.03 -1.80
N GLN A 103 2.79 2.25 -2.11
CA GLN A 103 3.80 2.59 -1.10
C GLN A 103 4.56 3.84 -1.55
N VAL A 104 4.84 4.70 -0.59
CA VAL A 104 5.69 5.88 -0.74
C VAL A 104 6.85 5.72 0.22
N GLN A 105 8.07 5.76 -0.30
CA GLN A 105 9.31 5.77 0.48
C GLN A 105 9.94 7.16 0.45
N TYR A 106 10.55 7.58 1.56
CA TYR A 106 11.38 8.78 1.65
C TYR A 106 12.58 8.57 2.57
#